data_AF-A0A2K3IVH0-F1
#
_entry.id   AF-A0A2K3IVH0-F1
#
_cell.length_a   1.000
_cell.length_b   1.000
_cell.length_c   1.000
_cell.angle_alpha   90.00
_cell.angle_beta   90.00
_cell.angle_gamma   90.00
#
_symmetry.space_group_name_H-M   'P 1'
#
loop_
_entity.id
_entity.type
_entity.pdbx_description
1 polymer ?
#
loop_
_entity_poly.entity_id
_entity_poly.type
_entity_poly.pdbx_seq_one_letter_code
_entity_poly.pdbx_strand_id
1 'polypeptide(L)'
;MEKWFNQDFKTVENCDHKDFKLSFENIPPPHYAKKICIVCGHNLGWAKKPENENKRPKNKYVLDIAKFHNMALDKVRCFYCSRLEIQLGIREGFEVEHIVQLVDGGIDELENLQILCTACHKMKNWMITYIRNHLTENKE
;
A
#
# COMPACT_ATOMS: atom_id res chain seq x y z
N MET A 1 -29.31 -11.73 3.53
CA MET A 1 -29.10 -12.54 2.32
C MET A 1 -27.60 -12.76 2.20
N GLU A 2 -27.07 -13.81 2.83
CA GLU A 2 -25.63 -14.08 2.92
C GLU A 2 -25.14 -14.73 1.62
N LYS A 3 -24.12 -14.11 1.01
CA LYS A 3 -23.49 -14.61 -0.20
C LYS A 3 -22.34 -15.52 0.17
N TRP A 4 -22.47 -16.79 -0.18
CA TRP A 4 -21.45 -17.82 -0.02
C TRP A 4 -20.48 -17.76 -1.22
N PHE A 5 -19.20 -17.50 -0.95
CA PHE A 5 -18.15 -17.55 -1.97
C PHE A 5 -17.42 -18.88 -1.89
N ASN A 6 -17.66 -19.76 -2.86
CA ASN A 6 -16.92 -21.00 -3.03
C ASN A 6 -15.65 -20.68 -3.83
N GLN A 7 -14.48 -20.79 -3.21
CA GLN A 7 -13.20 -20.82 -3.91
C GLN A 7 -12.44 -22.05 -3.45
N ASP A 8 -11.97 -22.85 -4.41
CA ASP A 8 -11.24 -24.08 -4.21
C ASP A 8 -9.90 -23.81 -3.50
N PHE A 9 -9.64 -24.52 -2.39
CA PHE A 9 -8.35 -24.47 -1.71
C PHE A 9 -7.84 -25.87 -1.36
N LYS A 10 -6.55 -26.08 -1.66
CA LYS A 10 -5.73 -27.18 -1.17
C LYS A 10 -5.79 -27.22 0.35
N THR A 11 -6.03 -28.41 0.88
CA THR A 11 -6.13 -28.75 2.30
C THR A 11 -4.92 -28.24 3.07
N VAL A 12 -5.15 -27.36 4.04
CA VAL A 12 -4.20 -27.08 5.12
C VAL A 12 -4.46 -28.14 6.17
N GLU A 13 -3.43 -28.79 6.69
CA GLU A 13 -3.44 -30.04 7.49
C GLU A 13 -4.35 -30.11 8.74
N ASN A 14 -5.18 -29.10 9.07
CA ASN A 14 -5.86 -29.05 10.37
C ASN A 14 -7.39 -28.81 10.35
N CYS A 15 -8.07 -28.90 9.20
CA CYS A 15 -9.54 -28.91 9.16
C CYS A 15 -10.11 -29.28 7.77
N ASP A 16 -10.95 -30.31 7.70
CA ASP A 16 -11.66 -30.70 6.47
C ASP A 16 -12.97 -29.93 6.24
N HIS A 17 -13.41 -29.11 7.20
CA HIS A 17 -14.60 -28.27 7.05
C HIS A 17 -14.34 -27.08 6.12
N LYS A 18 -15.25 -26.86 5.17
CA LYS A 18 -15.14 -25.81 4.14
C LYS A 18 -15.70 -24.46 4.59
N ASP A 19 -16.55 -24.45 5.62
CA ASP A 19 -17.22 -23.24 6.08
C ASP A 19 -16.41 -22.49 7.11
N PHE A 20 -16.31 -21.17 6.90
CA PHE A 20 -15.55 -20.29 7.77
C PHE A 20 -16.23 -18.94 7.94
N LYS A 21 -15.98 -18.31 9.09
CA LYS A 21 -16.28 -16.90 9.37
C LYS A 21 -15.00 -16.09 9.40
N LEU A 22 -15.12 -14.79 9.16
CA LEU A 22 -14.02 -13.85 9.34
C LEU A 22 -14.04 -13.32 10.78
N SER A 23 -12.87 -13.30 11.42
CA SER A 23 -12.63 -12.57 12.67
C SER A 23 -11.64 -11.44 12.44
N PHE A 24 -11.89 -10.31 13.09
CA PHE A 24 -11.09 -9.10 13.02
C PHE A 24 -10.40 -8.76 14.36
N GLU A 25 -10.47 -9.67 15.33
CA GLU A 25 -9.85 -9.49 16.65
C GLU A 25 -8.34 -9.84 16.60
N ASN A 26 -7.52 -8.98 17.21
CA ASN A 26 -6.07 -9.19 17.38
C ASN A 26 -5.34 -9.55 16.07
N ILE A 27 -5.64 -8.85 14.98
CA ILE A 27 -5.02 -9.10 13.67
C ILE A 27 -3.66 -8.40 13.61
N PRO A 28 -2.54 -9.13 13.59
CA PRO A 28 -1.24 -8.48 13.44
C PRO A 28 -1.09 -7.96 12.00
N PRO A 29 -0.44 -6.79 11.80
CA PRO A 29 -0.02 -6.37 10.48
C PRO A 29 0.86 -7.45 9.82
N PRO A 30 0.71 -7.76 8.52
CA PRO A 30 -0.05 -7.04 7.49
C PRO A 30 -1.42 -7.65 7.17
N HIS A 31 -2.01 -8.47 8.04
CA HIS A 31 -3.18 -9.28 7.70
C HIS A 31 -4.50 -8.48 7.78
N TYR A 32 -5.50 -8.88 6.99
CA TYR A 32 -6.81 -8.19 6.95
C TYR A 32 -7.83 -8.78 7.94
N ALA A 33 -7.99 -10.11 7.92
CA ALA A 33 -8.86 -10.83 8.85
C ALA A 33 -8.39 -12.28 8.99
N LYS A 34 -8.77 -12.93 10.09
CA LYS A 34 -8.51 -14.36 10.35
C LYS A 34 -9.70 -15.19 9.86
N LYS A 35 -9.45 -16.27 9.12
CA LYS A 35 -10.47 -17.26 8.75
C LYS A 35 -10.62 -18.26 9.89
N ILE A 36 -11.80 -18.32 10.49
CA ILE A 36 -12.11 -19.24 11.59
C ILE A 36 -13.15 -20.24 11.12
N CYS A 37 -12.86 -21.54 11.23
CA CYS A 37 -13.85 -22.58 10.95
C CYS A 37 -15.09 -22.41 11.84
N ILE A 38 -16.29 -22.41 11.27
CA ILE A 38 -17.53 -22.28 12.05
C ILE A 38 -17.88 -23.56 12.83
N VAL A 39 -17.33 -24.71 12.42
CA VAL A 39 -17.62 -26.01 13.01
C VAL A 39 -16.68 -26.30 14.18
N CYS A 40 -15.36 -26.13 14.01
CA CYS A 40 -14.37 -26.51 15.02
C CYS A 40 -13.59 -25.33 15.62
N GLY A 41 -13.77 -24.10 15.12
CA GLY A 41 -13.07 -22.92 15.64
C GLY A 41 -11.59 -22.82 15.25
N HIS A 42 -11.04 -23.76 14.47
CA HIS A 42 -9.65 -23.69 14.02
C HIS A 42 -9.36 -22.50 13.11
N ASN A 43 -8.12 -22.01 13.19
CA ASN A 43 -7.59 -21.02 12.28
C ASN A 43 -7.28 -21.66 10.92
N LEU A 44 -8.02 -21.24 9.90
CA LEU A 44 -7.85 -21.70 8.50
C LEU A 44 -6.93 -20.77 7.69
N GLY A 45 -6.30 -19.80 8.34
CA GLY A 45 -5.37 -18.85 7.73
C GLY A 45 -5.92 -17.42 7.65
N TRP A 46 -5.30 -16.61 6.81
CA TRP A 46 -5.61 -15.18 6.69
C TRP A 46 -6.49 -14.90 5.46
N ALA A 47 -7.48 -14.04 5.61
CA ALA A 47 -8.29 -13.55 4.52
C ALA A 47 -7.57 -12.41 3.78
N LYS A 48 -7.75 -12.37 2.46
CA LYS A 48 -7.32 -11.23 1.66
C LYS A 48 -8.24 -10.05 1.95
N LYS A 49 -7.68 -8.84 1.95
CA LYS A 49 -8.46 -7.61 1.93
C LYS A 49 -9.31 -7.62 0.65
N PRO A 50 -10.62 -7.32 0.72
CA PRO A 50 -11.44 -7.18 -0.48
C PRO A 50 -10.80 -6.13 -1.40
N GLU A 51 -10.85 -6.38 -2.70
CA GLU A 51 -10.43 -5.38 -3.67
C GLU A 51 -11.32 -4.15 -3.50
N ASN A 52 -10.68 -3.01 -3.26
CA ASN A 52 -11.40 -1.76 -3.17
C ASN A 52 -11.66 -1.31 -4.62
N GLU A 53 -12.88 -1.52 -5.10
CA GLU A 53 -13.33 -1.14 -6.46
C GLU A 53 -13.14 0.36 -6.73
N ASN A 54 -13.01 1.17 -5.68
CA ASN A 54 -12.71 2.60 -5.75
C ASN A 54 -11.22 2.95 -5.87
N LYS A 55 -10.32 1.97 -6.06
CA LYS A 55 -8.92 2.27 -6.36
C LYS A 55 -8.83 2.93 -7.73
N ARG A 56 -8.73 4.26 -7.73
CA ARG A 56 -8.39 5.03 -8.92
C ARG A 56 -7.08 4.46 -9.51
N PRO A 57 -6.99 4.28 -10.83
CA PRO A 57 -5.77 3.76 -11.44
C PRO A 57 -4.59 4.69 -11.14
N LYS A 58 -3.44 4.12 -10.77
CA LYS A 58 -2.22 4.87 -10.40
C LYS A 58 -1.85 5.96 -11.43
N ASN A 59 -2.13 5.73 -12.71
CA ASN A 59 -1.88 6.69 -13.79
C ASN A 59 -2.68 7.99 -13.69
N LYS A 60 -3.87 7.99 -13.04
CA LYS A 60 -4.67 9.22 -12.93
C LYS A 60 -4.02 10.24 -11.97
N TYR A 61 -3.44 9.77 -10.87
CA TYR A 61 -2.76 10.65 -9.91
C TYR A 61 -1.53 11.31 -10.50
N VAL A 62 -0.73 10.60 -11.30
CA VAL A 62 0.48 11.17 -11.93
C VAL A 62 0.12 12.38 -12.81
N LEU A 63 -0.96 12.31 -13.59
CA LEU A 63 -1.42 13.41 -14.44
C LEU A 63 -1.96 14.59 -13.62
N ASP A 64 -2.77 14.32 -12.60
CA ASP A 64 -3.37 15.36 -11.74
C ASP A 64 -2.28 16.09 -10.93
N ILE A 65 -1.29 15.35 -10.42
CA ILE A 65 -0.11 15.90 -9.72
C ILE A 65 0.77 16.69 -10.70
N ALA A 66 1.03 16.17 -11.89
CA ALA A 66 1.81 16.89 -12.90
C ALA A 66 1.15 18.23 -13.25
N LYS A 67 -0.17 18.25 -13.48
CA LYS A 67 -0.93 19.48 -13.72
C LYS A 67 -0.87 20.43 -12.51
N PHE A 68 -1.09 19.91 -11.31
CA PHE A 68 -1.05 20.71 -10.08
C PHE A 68 0.31 21.40 -9.88
N HIS A 69 1.40 20.68 -10.14
CA HIS A 69 2.76 21.22 -10.07
C HIS A 69 3.22 21.94 -11.34
N ASN A 70 2.30 22.32 -12.24
CA ASN A 70 2.58 23.00 -13.50
C ASN A 70 3.65 22.31 -14.37
N MET A 71 3.68 20.98 -14.33
CA MET A 71 4.51 20.16 -15.21
C MET A 71 3.75 19.83 -16.49
N ALA A 72 4.34 20.15 -17.64
CA ALA A 72 3.85 19.63 -18.90
C ALA A 72 3.92 18.09 -18.89
N LEU A 73 2.94 17.43 -19.49
CA LEU A 73 2.80 15.96 -19.41
C LEU A 73 4.00 15.21 -20.03
N ASP A 74 4.62 15.79 -21.05
CA ASP A 74 5.85 15.30 -21.69
C ASP A 74 7.12 15.60 -20.86
N LYS A 75 6.97 16.36 -19.77
CA LYS A 75 8.06 16.83 -18.88
C LYS A 75 7.87 16.37 -17.43
N VAL A 76 7.07 15.33 -17.21
CA VAL A 76 6.94 14.69 -15.90
C VAL A 76 8.33 14.20 -15.48
N ARG A 77 8.76 14.67 -14.31
CA ARG A 77 10.09 14.39 -13.76
C ARG A 77 10.00 14.06 -12.29
N CYS A 78 10.96 13.29 -11.81
CA CYS A 78 11.13 13.04 -10.38
C CYS A 78 11.36 14.36 -9.65
N PHE A 79 10.60 14.61 -8.58
CA PHE A 79 10.73 15.82 -7.76
C PHE A 79 12.14 15.97 -7.16
N TYR A 80 12.79 14.86 -6.78
CA TYR A 80 14.12 14.90 -6.16
C TYR A 80 15.28 14.98 -7.16
N CYS A 81 15.30 14.11 -8.17
CA CYS A 81 16.45 14.04 -9.10
C CYS A 81 16.21 14.71 -10.45
N SER A 82 15.01 15.26 -10.70
CA SER A 82 14.62 15.94 -11.94
C SER A 82 14.75 15.12 -13.23
N ARG A 83 15.00 13.81 -13.14
CA ARG A 83 15.04 12.90 -14.29
C ARG A 83 13.65 12.66 -14.85
N LEU A 84 13.55 12.69 -16.18
CA LEU A 84 12.42 12.21 -16.97
C LEU A 84 12.37 10.68 -16.97
N GLU A 85 11.22 10.10 -17.33
CA GLU A 85 11.04 8.65 -17.41
C GLU A 85 12.06 7.99 -18.35
N ILE A 86 12.33 8.62 -19.50
CA ILE A 86 13.32 8.14 -20.49
C ILE A 86 14.76 8.12 -19.96
N GLN A 87 15.03 8.81 -18.84
CA GLN A 87 16.35 8.86 -18.20
C GLN A 87 16.44 7.89 -17.00
N LEU A 88 15.37 7.13 -16.74
CA LEU A 88 15.35 6.09 -15.73
C LEU A 88 15.90 4.77 -16.31
N GLY A 89 16.35 3.88 -15.44
CA GLY A 89 16.80 2.55 -15.84
C GLY A 89 15.63 1.65 -16.29
N ILE A 90 15.93 0.55 -16.98
CA ILE A 90 14.94 -0.37 -17.58
C ILE A 90 13.91 -0.95 -16.57
N ARG A 91 14.23 -0.91 -15.27
CA ARG A 91 13.36 -1.42 -14.18
C ARG A 91 12.90 -0.32 -13.22
N GLU A 92 13.05 0.93 -13.63
CA GLU A 92 12.71 2.09 -12.82
C GLU A 92 11.54 2.83 -13.48
N GLY A 93 10.69 3.43 -12.67
CA GLY A 93 9.53 4.18 -13.13
C GLY A 93 9.16 5.28 -12.13
N PHE A 94 8.02 5.93 -12.36
CA PHE A 94 7.48 6.92 -11.44
C PHE A 94 6.46 6.33 -10.47
N GLU A 95 6.51 6.82 -9.24
CA GLU A 95 5.58 6.52 -8.16
C GLU A 95 5.08 7.82 -7.54
N VAL A 96 3.83 7.78 -7.07
CA VAL A 96 3.22 8.88 -6.32
C VAL A 96 3.48 8.65 -4.85
N GLU A 97 3.95 9.68 -4.18
CA GLU A 97 4.44 9.60 -2.81
C GLU A 97 3.97 10.81 -2.00
N HIS A 98 3.55 10.60 -0.74
CA HIS A 98 3.07 11.69 0.13
C HIS A 98 4.24 12.49 0.68
N ILE A 99 4.29 13.82 0.54
CA ILE A 99 5.36 14.67 1.10
C ILE A 99 5.52 14.42 2.61
N VAL A 100 4.43 14.63 3.36
CA VAL A 100 4.26 14.19 4.75
C VAL A 100 3.52 12.86 4.76
N GLN A 101 4.10 11.83 5.39
CA GLN A 101 3.48 10.50 5.44
C GLN A 101 2.14 10.54 6.17
N LEU A 102 1.18 9.71 5.74
CA LEU A 102 -0.13 9.60 6.41
C LEU A 102 0.01 9.25 7.91
N VAL A 103 0.99 8.41 8.25
CA VAL A 103 1.27 8.04 9.65
C VAL A 103 1.80 9.20 10.50
N ASP A 104 2.35 10.23 9.87
CA ASP A 104 2.85 11.45 10.52
C ASP A 104 1.83 12.61 10.43
N GLY A 105 0.57 12.31 10.09
CA GLY A 105 -0.51 13.31 9.96
C GLY A 105 -0.63 13.94 8.57
N GLY A 106 0.03 13.37 7.55
CA GLY A 106 -0.16 13.78 6.16
C GLY A 106 -1.58 13.51 5.66
N ILE A 107 -2.00 14.29 4.66
CA ILE A 107 -3.30 14.17 4.00
C ILE A 107 -3.17 13.61 2.59
N ASP A 108 -4.22 12.97 2.06
CA ASP A 108 -4.23 12.40 0.70
C ASP A 108 -4.71 13.41 -0.36
N GLU A 109 -4.13 14.62 -0.33
CA GLU A 109 -4.47 15.73 -1.23
C GLU A 109 -3.31 16.05 -2.17
N LEU A 110 -3.59 16.62 -3.35
CA LEU A 110 -2.58 16.91 -4.39
C LEU A 110 -1.40 17.74 -3.88
N GLU A 111 -1.66 18.65 -2.95
CA GLU A 111 -0.66 19.50 -2.28
C GLU A 111 0.37 18.68 -1.49
N ASN A 112 -0.04 17.54 -0.94
CA ASN A 112 0.81 16.62 -0.20
C ASN A 112 1.29 15.45 -1.07
N LEU A 113 1.09 15.47 -2.39
CA LEU A 113 1.54 14.41 -3.29
C LEU A 113 2.65 14.92 -4.22
N GLN A 114 3.64 14.05 -4.45
CA GLN A 114 4.77 14.31 -5.36
C GLN A 114 5.06 13.08 -6.22
N ILE A 115 5.67 13.31 -7.37
CA ILE A 115 6.13 12.25 -8.27
C ILE A 115 7.60 11.97 -7.98
N LEU A 116 7.94 10.75 -7.59
CA LEU A 116 9.32 10.31 -7.39
C LEU A 116 9.63 9.14 -8.33
N CYS A 117 10.88 9.03 -8.78
CA CYS A 117 11.30 7.77 -9.37
C CYS A 117 11.46 6.70 -8.27
N THR A 118 11.30 5.44 -8.63
CA THR A 118 11.42 4.27 -7.73
C THR A 118 12.67 4.31 -6.85
N ALA A 119 13.84 4.72 -7.38
CA ALA A 119 15.05 4.90 -6.59
C ALA A 119 14.95 5.99 -5.52
N CYS A 120 14.42 7.18 -5.88
CA CYS A 120 14.24 8.29 -4.92
C CYS A 120 13.17 7.97 -3.88
N HIS A 121 12.11 7.26 -4.26
CA HIS A 121 11.07 6.80 -3.34
C HIS A 121 11.66 5.81 -2.31
N LYS A 122 12.44 4.81 -2.75
CA LYS A 122 13.15 3.88 -1.85
C LYS A 122 14.09 4.62 -0.89
N MET A 123 14.87 5.58 -1.39
CA MET A 123 15.77 6.40 -0.58
C MET A 123 15.01 7.17 0.50
N LYS A 124 13.89 7.80 0.14
CA LYS A 124 13.04 8.52 1.09
C LYS A 124 12.49 7.60 2.17
N ASN A 125 11.96 6.44 1.80
CA ASN A 125 11.41 5.47 2.77
C ASN A 125 12.48 4.94 3.72
N TRP A 126 13.68 4.66 3.20
CA TRP A 126 14.82 4.27 4.02
C TRP A 126 15.18 5.37 5.02
N MET A 127 15.30 6.63 4.56
CA MET A 127 15.64 7.77 5.41
C MET A 127 14.60 7.99 6.52
N ILE A 128 13.31 7.95 6.17
CA ILE A 128 12.21 8.09 7.15
C ILE A 128 12.26 6.97 8.18
N THR A 129 12.43 5.73 7.75
CA THR A 129 12.50 4.57 8.64
C THR A 129 13.71 4.68 9.57
N TYR A 130 14.87 5.04 9.02
CA TYR A 130 16.09 5.27 9.78
C TYR A 130 15.87 6.35 10.85
N ILE A 131 15.37 7.52 10.47
CA ILE A 131 15.10 8.63 11.38
C ILE A 131 14.12 8.23 12.48
N ARG A 132 13.00 7.59 12.13
CA ARG A 132 12.02 7.15 13.14
C ARG A 132 12.65 6.23 14.17
N ASN A 133 13.43 5.24 13.72
CA ASN A 133 14.03 4.27 14.63
C ASN A 133 15.12 4.87 15.52
N HIS A 134 15.79 5.97 15.11
CA HIS A 134 16.95 6.50 15.85
C HIS A 134 16.68 7.83 16.57
N LEU A 135 15.66 8.61 16.19
CA LEU A 135 15.35 9.89 16.82
C LEU A 135 14.13 9.87 17.75
N THR A 136 13.31 8.82 17.72
CA THR A 136 12.11 8.73 18.59
C THR A 136 12.38 8.20 20.00
N GLU A 137 13.61 7.76 20.30
CA GLU A 137 14.03 7.27 21.62
C GLU A 137 14.36 8.41 22.62
N ASN A 138 14.34 9.68 22.20
CA ASN A 138 14.56 10.84 23.08
C ASN A 138 13.25 11.51 23.48
N LYS A 139 12.33 10.77 24.11
CA LYS A 139 11.20 11.37 24.83
C LYS A 139 11.46 11.26 26.33
N GLU A 140 11.95 12.35 26.91
CA GLU A 140 11.91 12.63 28.35
C GLU A 140 10.47 12.69 28.87
#